data_AF-A0A971FPP3-F1
#
_entry.id   AF-A0A971FPP3-F1
#
_cell.length_a   1.000
_cell.length_b   1.000
_cell.length_c   1.000
_cell.angle_alpha   90.00
_cell.angle_beta   90.00
_cell.angle_gamma   90.00
#
_symmetry.space_group_name_H-M   'P 1'
#
loop_
_entity.id
_entity.type
_entity.pdbx_description
1 polymer ?
#
loop_
_entity_poly.entity_id
_entity_poly.type
_entity_poly.pdbx_seq_one_letter_code
_entity_poly.pdbx_strand_id
1 'polypeptide(L)' 'QIDAELGEIINGKKTGRDNNDQIIFFNAVGAGILDLAVAIRCYRKALEVGKGINIPYWE' A
#
# COMPACT_ATOMS: atom_id res chain seq x y z
N GLN A 1 6.83 -15.01 17.44
CA GLN A 1 7.24 -15.49 16.10
C GLN A 1 6.31 -14.85 15.08
N ILE A 2 6.83 -14.40 13.92
CA ILE A 2 6.03 -13.83 12.83
C ILE A 2 5.75 -14.95 11.83
N ASP A 3 4.48 -15.15 11.48
CA ASP A 3 4.05 -16.20 10.55
C ASP A 3 4.34 -15.80 9.09
N ALA A 4 3.93 -14.60 8.69
CA ALA A 4 4.16 -14.05 7.37
C ALA A 4 4.26 -12.52 7.39
N GLU A 5 5.01 -11.96 6.44
CA GLU A 5 4.84 -10.57 6.03
C GLU A 5 3.69 -10.45 5.01
N LEU A 6 3.01 -9.31 5.00
CA LEU A 6 1.87 -9.07 4.09
C LEU A 6 2.26 -9.26 2.61
N GLY A 7 3.47 -8.85 2.23
CA GLY A 7 4.00 -9.02 0.88
C GLY A 7 4.23 -10.47 0.48
N GLU A 8 4.51 -11.37 1.42
CA GLU A 8 4.63 -12.81 1.15
C GLU A 8 3.27 -13.42 0.79
N ILE A 9 2.21 -13.00 1.48
CA ILE A 9 0.84 -13.46 1.21
C ILE A 9 0.35 -12.93 -0.14
N ILE A 10 0.51 -11.63 -0.40
CA ILE A 10 0.07 -11.00 -1.66
C ILE A 10 0.74 -11.64 -2.88
N ASN A 11 2.02 -12.00 -2.77
CA ASN A 11 2.77 -12.63 -3.86
C ASN A 11 2.63 -14.16 -3.91
N GLY A 12 1.75 -14.75 -3.08
CA GLY A 12 1.51 -16.20 -3.04
C GLY A 12 2.68 -17.04 -2.53
N LYS A 13 3.68 -16.42 -1.88
CA LYS A 13 4.81 -17.13 -1.27
C LYS A 13 4.42 -17.86 0.02
N LYS A 14 3.42 -17.31 0.73
CA LYS A 14 2.78 -17.94 1.89
C LYS A 14 1.26 -17.85 1.75
N THR A 15 0.57 -18.80 2.37
CA THR A 15 -0.90 -18.80 2.41
C THR A 15 -1.37 -17.81 3.47
N GLY A 16 -2.52 -17.16 3.22
CA GLY A 16 -3.25 -16.43 4.25
C GLY A 16 -4.01 -17.39 5.16
N ARG A 17 -5.28 -17.09 5.45
CA ARG A 17 -6.18 -18.00 6.16
C ARG A 17 -6.30 -19.34 5.40
N ASP A 18 -6.13 -20.45 6.11
CA ASP A 18 -6.31 -21.81 5.55
C ASP A 18 -7.45 -22.60 6.21
N ASN A 19 -7.97 -22.13 7.35
CA ASN A 19 -9.13 -22.72 8.01
C ASN A 19 -9.99 -21.68 8.75
N ASN A 20 -11.20 -22.10 9.13
CA ASN A 20 -12.20 -21.21 9.75
C ASN A 20 -11.95 -20.95 11.24
N ASP A 21 -11.18 -21.80 11.92
CA ASP A 21 -10.93 -21.71 13.36
C ASP A 21 -9.74 -20.78 13.68
N GLN A 22 -8.91 -20.45 12.69
CA GLN A 22 -7.79 -19.53 12.85
C GLN A 22 -8.22 -18.11 13.26
N ILE A 23 -7.56 -17.58 14.30
CA ILE A 23 -7.59 -16.15 14.61
C ILE A 23 -6.29 -15.54 14.08
N ILE A 24 -6.42 -14.52 13.20
CA ILE A 24 -5.29 -13.85 12.56
C ILE A 24 -5.16 -12.45 13.13
N PHE A 25 -3.97 -12.09 13.60
CA PHE A 25 -3.63 -10.74 14.01
C PHE A 25 -2.68 -10.10 13.00
N PHE A 26 -3.08 -8.96 12.46
CA PHE A 26 -2.23 -8.15 11.59
C PHE A 26 -1.82 -6.88 12.32
N ASN A 27 -0.50 -6.68 12.45
CA ASN A 27 0.06 -5.46 13.03
C ASN A 27 0.70 -4.61 11.93
N ALA A 28 0.05 -3.50 11.59
CA ALA A 28 0.55 -2.55 10.61
C ALA A 28 1.32 -1.41 11.30
N VAL A 29 2.65 -1.43 11.20
CA VAL A 29 3.49 -0.29 11.64
C VAL A 29 3.48 0.84 10.60
N GLY A 30 3.28 0.50 9.33
CA GLY A 30 3.35 1.42 8.20
C GLY A 30 4.74 1.45 7.55
N ALA A 31 4.76 1.77 6.26
CA ALA A 31 6.00 1.90 5.48
C ALA A 31 5.81 3.00 4.42
N GLY A 32 6.75 3.95 4.34
CA GLY A 32 6.63 5.13 3.46
C GLY A 32 6.44 4.82 1.96
N ILE A 33 6.86 3.63 1.52
CA ILE A 33 6.62 3.16 0.15
C ILE A 33 5.14 2.99 -0.16
N LEU A 34 4.31 2.66 0.84
CA LEU A 34 2.86 2.52 0.69
C LEU A 34 2.23 3.89 0.43
N ASP A 35 2.68 4.91 1.17
CA ASP A 35 2.24 6.30 0.97
C ASP A 35 2.60 6.80 -0.42
N LEU A 36 3.85 6.55 -0.86
CA LEU A 36 4.31 6.95 -2.19
C LEU A 36 3.53 6.25 -3.31
N ALA A 37 3.22 4.97 -3.16
CA ALA A 37 2.44 4.22 -4.14
C ALA A 37 1.03 4.83 -4.33
N VAL A 38 0.37 5.22 -3.23
CA VAL A 38 -0.92 5.89 -3.27
C VAL A 38 -0.79 7.31 -3.85
N ALA A 39 0.21 8.07 -3.40
CA ALA A 39 0.46 9.44 -3.86
C ALA A 39 0.66 9.50 -5.37
N ILE A 40 1.46 8.60 -5.95
CA ILE A 40 1.68 8.53 -7.40
C ILE A 40 0.38 8.21 -8.14
N ARG A 41 -0.44 7.29 -7.61
CA ARG A 41 -1.74 6.95 -8.21
C ARG A 41 -2.68 8.15 -8.22
N CYS A 42 -2.79 8.85 -7.09
CA CYS A 42 -3.60 10.07 -6.97
C CYS A 42 -3.09 11.18 -7.89
N TYR A 43 -1.78 11.41 -7.92
CA TYR A 43 -1.14 12.41 -8.78
C TYR A 43 -1.42 12.16 -10.26
N ARG A 44 -1.17 10.93 -10.74
CA ARG A 44 -1.48 10.55 -12.13
C ARG A 44 -2.94 10.75 -12.46
N LYS A 45 -3.85 10.37 -11.55
CA LYS A 45 -5.28 10.57 -11.77
C LYS A 45 -5.65 12.05 -11.86
N ALA A 46 -5.06 12.89 -11.01
CA ALA A 46 -5.28 14.33 -11.03
C ALA A 46 -4.86 14.95 -12.37
N LEU A 47 -3.72 14.53 -12.92
CA LEU A 47 -3.28 14.95 -14.26
C LEU A 47 -4.28 14.54 -15.35
N GLU A 48 -4.76 13.29 -15.34
CA GLU A 48 -5.75 12.79 -16.31
C GLU A 48 -7.05 13.59 -16.32
N VAL A 49 -7.51 14.04 -15.15
CA VAL A 49 -8.79 14.77 -15.02
C VAL A 49 -8.62 16.30 -14.93
N GLY A 50 -7.42 16.81 -15.22
CA GLY A 50 -7.14 18.25 -15.18
C GLY A 50 -7.35 18.88 -13.81
N LYS A 51 -6.95 18.20 -12.73
CA LYS A 51 -7.06 18.67 -11.34
C LYS A 51 -5.68 18.98 -10.76
N GLY A 52 -5.63 20.00 -9.91
CA GLY A 52 -4.41 20.48 -9.25
C GLY A 52 -4.02 21.88 -9.69
N ILE A 53 -2.94 22.39 -9.09
CA ILE A 53 -2.36 23.70 -9.40
C ILE A 53 -0.86 23.48 -9.53
N ASN A 54 -0.25 24.01 -10.60
CA ASN A 54 1.20 24.02 -10.72
C ASN A 54 1.76 25.07 -9.78
N ILE A 55 2.60 24.65 -8.84
CA ILE A 55 3.28 25.55 -7.92
C ILE A 55 4.71 25.74 -8.45
N PRO A 56 5.15 26.98 -8.74
CA PRO A 56 6.54 27.23 -9.10
C PRO A 56 7.43 26.83 -7.92
N TYR A 57 8.44 26.01 -8.20
CA TYR A 57 9.37 25.54 -7.16
C TYR A 57 10.49 26.55 -6.91
N TRP A 58 10.81 27.39 -7.91
CA TRP A 58 11.82 28.43 -7.81
C TRP A 58 11.42 29.64 -8.67
N GLU A 59 10.91 30.67 -8.00
CA GLU A 59 11.17 32.08 -8.35
C GLU A 59 12.15 32.63 -7.30
#